data_AF-A0A2U3Z8E6-F1
#
_entry.id   AF-A0A2U3Z8E6-F1
#
_cell.length_a   1.000
_cell.length_b   1.000
_cell.length_c   1.000
_cell.angle_alpha   90.00
_cell.angle_beta   90.00
_cell.angle_gamma   90.00
#
_symmetry.space_group_name_H-M   'P 1'
#
loop_
_entity.id
_entity.type
_entity.pdbx_description
1 polymer ?
#
loop_
_entity_poly.entity_id
_entity_poly.type
_entity_poly.pdbx_seq_one_letter_code
_entity_poly.pdbx_strand_id
1 'polypeptide(L)'
;FAELQTDINELTSDLDRSGIPYLDYRTYAMRVLFPGIEDHPVLRELEVQGNGQQHVEKALKLFAQLINNKVFLLTFIRTLELQRSFSMRDRGNVASLIMTGLQGRLEYATDVLKQLLSDLIEKNLENKNHPKLLLRRTESVAEKMLTNWFAFLLHKFLKECAGEPLFMLYCAIKQQMEKGPIDAITGEARYSLSEDKLIRQQIEYKTLILNCVNPDNENSPEIPVKVLNCDTITQVKEKILDAVYKNVPYSQRPRAVDMDLEWRQGRIARVVLQDEDITTKIEGDWKRLNTLMHYQVRAGALHHDF
;
A
#
# COMPACT_ATOMS: atom_id res chain seq x y z
N PHE A 1 26.14 3.43 12.33
CA PHE A 1 25.81 2.21 13.12
C PHE A 1 25.15 2.58 14.44
N ALA A 2 25.79 3.37 15.32
CA ALA A 2 25.19 3.81 16.59
C ALA A 2 23.89 4.63 16.40
N GLU A 3 23.86 5.57 15.46
CA GLU A 3 22.65 6.35 15.14
C GLU A 3 21.48 5.45 14.69
N LEU A 4 21.78 4.46 13.85
CA LEU A 4 20.78 3.52 13.34
C LEU A 4 20.26 2.58 14.45
N GLN A 5 21.09 2.24 15.44
CA GLN A 5 20.65 1.48 16.63
C GLN A 5 19.75 2.31 17.55
N THR A 6 20.04 3.60 17.74
CA THR A 6 19.15 4.50 18.51
C THR A 6 17.81 4.71 17.82
N ASP A 7 17.80 4.86 16.49
CA ASP A 7 16.54 5.01 15.73
C ASP A 7 15.67 3.75 15.80
N ILE A 8 16.28 2.55 15.75
CA ILE A 8 15.55 1.28 15.89
C ILE A 8 14.93 1.15 17.28
N ASN A 9 15.61 1.62 18.33
CA ASN A 9 15.07 1.60 19.68
C ASN A 9 13.92 2.60 19.84
N GLU A 10 14.04 3.80 19.25
CA GLU A 10 12.94 4.77 19.19
C GLU A 10 11.74 4.19 18.43
N LEU A 11 11.99 3.55 17.29
CA LEU A 11 10.96 2.92 16.46
C LEU A 11 10.24 1.78 17.20
N THR A 12 10.98 0.92 17.90
CA THR A 12 10.40 -0.16 18.71
C THR A 12 9.55 0.42 19.85
N SER A 13 10.05 1.44 20.54
CA SER A 13 9.30 2.10 21.62
C SER A 13 8.04 2.81 21.14
N ASP A 14 8.07 3.40 19.94
CA ASP A 14 6.88 4.01 19.34
C ASP A 14 5.89 2.95 18.86
N LEU A 15 6.37 1.80 18.39
CA LEU A 15 5.53 0.67 17.99
C LEU A 15 4.74 0.12 19.19
N ASP A 16 5.39 -0.06 20.34
CA ASP A 16 4.74 -0.53 21.57
C ASP A 16 3.58 0.38 22.02
N ARG A 17 3.64 1.67 21.67
CA ARG A 17 2.64 2.68 22.03
C ARG A 17 1.53 2.84 20.99
N SER A 18 1.86 2.72 19.71
CA SER A 18 0.97 2.99 18.58
C SER A 18 0.25 1.76 18.06
N GLY A 19 0.86 0.59 18.21
CA GLY A 19 0.41 -0.67 17.64
C GLY A 19 0.61 -0.74 16.12
N ILE A 20 0.56 -1.96 15.58
CA ILE A 20 0.68 -2.19 14.14
C ILE A 20 -0.71 -2.00 13.50
N PRO A 21 -0.85 -1.15 12.47
CA PRO A 21 -2.12 -0.90 11.79
C PRO A 21 -2.46 -2.06 10.83
N TYR A 22 -2.72 -3.25 11.38
CA TYR A 22 -3.13 -4.40 10.59
C TYR A 22 -4.46 -4.12 9.89
N LEU A 23 -4.52 -4.44 8.61
CA LEU A 23 -5.80 -4.54 7.90
C LEU A 23 -6.64 -5.66 8.52
N ASP A 24 -7.95 -5.50 8.48
CA ASP A 24 -8.85 -6.61 8.73
C ASP A 24 -8.69 -7.68 7.63
N TYR A 25 -9.11 -8.91 7.93
CA TYR A 25 -8.93 -10.05 7.03
C TYR A 25 -9.55 -9.80 5.65
N ARG A 26 -10.73 -9.17 5.59
CA ARG A 26 -11.45 -8.94 4.34
C ARG A 26 -10.70 -7.94 3.47
N THR A 27 -10.27 -6.81 4.03
CA THR A 27 -9.49 -5.81 3.31
C THR A 27 -8.14 -6.36 2.85
N TYR A 28 -7.44 -7.11 3.72
CA TYR A 28 -6.19 -7.80 3.37
C TYR A 28 -6.39 -8.75 2.19
N ALA A 29 -7.38 -9.65 2.27
CA ALA A 29 -7.64 -10.64 1.23
C ALA A 29 -7.96 -9.98 -0.11
N MET A 30 -8.81 -8.95 -0.11
CA MET A 30 -9.17 -8.24 -1.35
C MET A 30 -7.98 -7.55 -2.01
N ARG A 31 -7.10 -6.89 -1.23
CA ARG A 31 -5.89 -6.26 -1.79
C ARG A 31 -4.92 -7.26 -2.41
N VAL A 32 -4.86 -8.49 -1.90
CA VAL A 32 -4.00 -9.57 -2.44
C VAL A 32 -4.64 -10.23 -3.67
N LEU A 33 -5.94 -10.51 -3.61
CA LEU A 33 -6.66 -11.22 -4.68
C LEU A 33 -6.91 -10.32 -5.89
N PHE A 34 -7.19 -9.04 -5.66
CA PHE A 34 -7.58 -8.04 -6.67
C PHE A 34 -6.74 -6.76 -6.53
N PRO A 35 -5.43 -6.81 -6.82
CA PRO A 35 -4.53 -5.68 -6.62
C PRO A 35 -4.95 -4.48 -7.47
N GLY A 36 -4.98 -3.29 -6.86
CA GLY A 36 -5.32 -2.03 -7.53
C GLY A 36 -6.83 -1.76 -7.70
N ILE A 37 -7.71 -2.60 -7.11
CA ILE A 37 -9.16 -2.40 -7.17
C ILE A 37 -9.67 -2.14 -5.74
N GLU A 38 -10.02 -0.88 -5.44
CA GLU A 38 -10.47 -0.49 -4.09
C GLU A 38 -11.93 -0.89 -3.80
N ASP A 39 -12.82 -0.75 -4.78
CA ASP A 39 -14.25 -0.98 -4.62
C ASP A 39 -14.75 -2.13 -5.52
N HIS A 40 -14.20 -3.32 -5.27
CA HIS A 40 -14.44 -4.51 -6.08
C HIS A 40 -15.90 -5.02 -5.93
N PRO A 41 -16.59 -5.42 -7.02
CA PRO A 41 -17.99 -5.86 -6.97
C PRO A 41 -18.30 -7.01 -5.99
N VAL A 42 -17.32 -7.88 -5.73
CA VAL A 42 -17.41 -8.95 -4.70
C VAL A 42 -17.80 -8.42 -3.32
N LEU A 43 -17.50 -7.16 -3.02
CA LEU A 43 -17.81 -6.53 -1.74
C LEU A 43 -19.23 -5.99 -1.65
N ARG A 44 -19.94 -5.87 -2.77
CA ARG A 44 -21.26 -5.26 -2.88
C ARG A 44 -22.34 -6.32 -3.01
N GLU A 45 -23.58 -5.91 -2.72
CA GLU A 45 -24.74 -6.73 -3.05
C GLU A 45 -24.92 -6.81 -4.56
N LEU A 46 -25.51 -7.92 -5.03
CA LEU A 46 -25.75 -8.12 -6.44
C LEU A 46 -26.89 -7.20 -6.91
N GLU A 47 -26.54 -6.15 -7.65
CA GLU A 47 -27.50 -5.27 -8.31
C GLU A 47 -27.75 -5.73 -9.75
N VAL A 48 -28.98 -6.16 -10.06
CA VAL A 48 -29.40 -6.49 -11.43
C VAL A 48 -30.52 -5.53 -11.81
N GLN A 49 -30.33 -4.74 -12.88
CA GLN A 49 -31.34 -3.80 -13.34
C GLN A 49 -32.61 -4.51 -13.85
N GLY A 50 -33.78 -4.05 -13.38
CA GLY A 50 -35.10 -4.50 -13.85
C GLY A 50 -35.61 -5.82 -13.24
N ASN A 51 -36.62 -6.43 -13.88
CA ASN A 51 -37.32 -7.62 -13.37
C ASN A 51 -36.50 -8.94 -13.47
N GLY A 52 -35.25 -8.87 -13.92
CA GLY A 52 -34.39 -10.03 -14.19
C GLY A 52 -33.66 -10.59 -12.96
N GLN A 53 -33.64 -9.87 -11.84
CA GLN A 53 -32.81 -10.22 -10.68
C GLN A 53 -33.06 -11.63 -10.15
N GLN A 54 -34.32 -12.03 -9.96
CA GLN A 54 -34.65 -13.37 -9.46
C GLN A 54 -34.17 -14.49 -10.41
N HIS A 55 -34.23 -14.26 -11.72
CA HIS A 55 -33.77 -15.23 -12.71
C HIS A 55 -32.24 -15.35 -12.70
N VAL A 56 -31.54 -14.21 -12.62
CA VAL A 56 -30.07 -14.17 -12.52
C VAL A 56 -29.60 -14.85 -11.24
N GLU A 57 -30.19 -14.52 -10.09
CA GLU A 57 -29.86 -15.16 -8.82
C GLU A 57 -30.09 -16.68 -8.84
N LYS A 58 -31.20 -17.12 -9.45
CA LYS A 58 -31.48 -18.55 -9.62
C LYS A 58 -30.41 -19.23 -10.48
N ALA A 59 -30.01 -18.60 -11.60
CA ALA A 59 -28.95 -19.12 -12.46
C ALA A 59 -27.59 -19.16 -11.75
N LEU A 60 -27.25 -18.12 -10.99
CA LEU A 60 -26.01 -18.07 -10.20
C LEU A 60 -25.98 -19.12 -9.10
N LYS A 61 -27.11 -19.42 -8.45
CA LYS A 61 -27.21 -20.53 -7.49
C LYS A 61 -26.96 -21.89 -8.15
N LEU A 62 -27.50 -22.12 -9.34
CA LEU A 62 -27.22 -23.34 -10.11
C LEU A 62 -25.75 -23.39 -10.57
N PHE A 63 -25.19 -22.27 -10.99
CA PHE A 63 -23.77 -22.17 -11.34
C PHE A 63 -22.87 -22.46 -10.13
N ALA A 64 -23.22 -21.97 -8.94
CA ALA A 64 -22.51 -22.30 -7.72
C ALA A 64 -22.56 -23.81 -7.40
N GLN A 65 -23.65 -24.51 -7.71
CA GLN A 65 -23.69 -25.98 -7.60
C GLN A 65 -22.72 -26.66 -8.56
N LEU A 66 -22.61 -26.16 -9.80
CA LEU A 66 -21.61 -26.65 -10.77
C LEU A 66 -20.18 -26.39 -10.29
N ILE A 67 -19.89 -25.21 -9.74
CA ILE A 67 -18.58 -24.88 -9.15
C ILE A 67 -18.23 -25.81 -7.98
N ASN A 68 -19.22 -26.38 -7.28
CA ASN A 68 -19.01 -27.37 -6.22
C ASN A 68 -18.89 -28.81 -6.73
N ASN A 69 -18.97 -29.03 -8.05
CA ASN A 69 -18.68 -30.32 -8.66
C ASN A 69 -17.22 -30.35 -9.14
N LYS A 70 -16.39 -31.20 -8.53
CA LYS A 70 -14.94 -31.30 -8.83
C LYS A 70 -14.66 -31.53 -10.31
N VAL A 71 -15.40 -32.43 -10.95
CA VAL A 71 -15.21 -32.75 -12.38
C VAL A 71 -15.53 -31.55 -13.26
N PHE A 72 -16.62 -30.84 -12.97
CA PHE A 72 -16.99 -29.62 -13.67
C PHE A 72 -15.92 -28.54 -13.50
N LEU A 73 -15.52 -28.23 -12.26
CA LEU A 73 -14.60 -27.12 -11.99
C LEU A 73 -13.22 -27.35 -12.62
N LEU A 74 -12.69 -28.57 -12.55
CA LEU A 74 -11.45 -28.93 -13.23
C LEU A 74 -11.58 -28.77 -14.75
N THR A 75 -12.68 -29.27 -15.34
CA THR A 75 -12.93 -29.15 -16.77
C THR A 75 -13.09 -27.70 -17.20
N PHE A 76 -13.79 -26.89 -16.41
CA PHE A 76 -14.01 -25.47 -16.65
C PHE A 76 -12.68 -24.71 -16.71
N ILE A 77 -11.82 -24.86 -15.69
CA ILE A 77 -10.51 -24.21 -15.64
C ILE A 77 -9.63 -24.63 -16.81
N ARG A 78 -9.52 -25.96 -17.06
CA ARG A 78 -8.72 -26.49 -18.17
C ARG A 78 -9.20 -25.95 -19.52
N THR A 79 -10.52 -25.88 -19.73
CA THR A 79 -11.12 -25.39 -20.98
C THR A 79 -10.79 -23.92 -21.21
N LEU A 80 -10.84 -23.08 -20.17
CA LEU A 80 -10.46 -21.67 -20.25
C LEU A 80 -8.97 -21.51 -20.60
N GLU A 81 -8.09 -22.25 -19.93
CA GLU A 81 -6.64 -22.14 -20.15
C GLU A 81 -6.18 -22.60 -21.53
N LEU A 82 -6.94 -23.47 -22.19
CA LEU A 82 -6.68 -23.89 -23.58
C LEU A 82 -6.98 -22.78 -24.60
N GLN A 83 -7.76 -21.76 -24.24
CA GLN A 83 -8.11 -20.68 -25.17
C GLN A 83 -6.94 -19.70 -25.33
N ARG A 84 -6.55 -19.44 -26.59
CA ARG A 84 -5.48 -18.47 -26.90
C ARG A 84 -5.84 -17.04 -26.50
N SER A 85 -7.13 -16.70 -26.49
CA SER A 85 -7.63 -15.40 -26.06
C SER A 85 -7.63 -15.22 -24.55
N PHE A 86 -7.44 -16.28 -23.77
CA PHE A 86 -7.43 -16.21 -22.32
C PHE A 86 -6.08 -15.67 -21.85
N SER A 87 -6.06 -14.42 -21.40
CA SER A 87 -4.84 -13.68 -21.08
C SER A 87 -4.32 -14.00 -19.67
N MET A 88 -3.11 -13.54 -19.33
CA MET A 88 -2.57 -13.67 -17.96
C MET A 88 -3.43 -12.92 -16.93
N ARG A 89 -4.04 -11.79 -17.33
CA ARG A 89 -4.99 -11.06 -16.51
C ARG A 89 -6.23 -11.89 -16.23
N ASP A 90 -6.77 -12.55 -17.25
CA ASP A 90 -7.99 -13.38 -17.11
C ASP A 90 -7.74 -14.58 -16.20
N ARG A 91 -6.57 -15.24 -16.35
CA ARG A 91 -6.13 -16.32 -15.44
C ARG A 91 -6.12 -15.83 -13.99
N GLY A 92 -5.51 -14.66 -13.76
CA GLY A 92 -5.44 -14.02 -12.46
C GLY A 92 -6.83 -13.77 -11.85
N ASN A 93 -7.72 -13.17 -12.64
CA ASN A 93 -9.08 -12.82 -12.23
C ASN A 93 -9.92 -14.06 -11.94
N VAL A 94 -9.90 -15.07 -12.81
CA VAL A 94 -10.67 -16.31 -12.63
C VAL A 94 -10.20 -17.05 -11.37
N ALA A 95 -8.90 -17.16 -11.15
CA ALA A 95 -8.35 -17.76 -9.93
C ALA A 95 -8.84 -17.04 -8.66
N SER A 96 -8.79 -15.70 -8.65
CA SER A 96 -9.26 -14.91 -7.50
C SER A 96 -10.77 -15.00 -7.27
N LEU A 97 -11.59 -15.00 -8.32
CA LEU A 97 -13.04 -15.16 -8.22
C LEU A 97 -13.43 -16.56 -7.73
N ILE A 98 -12.81 -17.62 -8.26
CA ILE A 98 -13.03 -19.00 -7.81
C ILE A 98 -12.65 -19.15 -6.33
N MET A 99 -11.46 -18.69 -5.94
CA MET A 99 -11.00 -18.79 -4.55
C MET A 99 -11.88 -17.98 -3.58
N THR A 100 -12.37 -16.81 -4.01
CA THR A 100 -13.36 -16.04 -3.24
C THR A 100 -14.67 -16.82 -3.07
N GLY A 101 -15.23 -17.35 -4.17
CA GLY A 101 -16.48 -18.11 -4.13
C GLY A 101 -16.38 -19.41 -3.34
N LEU A 102 -15.18 -19.99 -3.24
CA LEU A 102 -14.89 -21.20 -2.48
C LEU A 102 -14.30 -20.95 -1.09
N GLN A 103 -14.19 -19.69 -0.64
CA GLN A 103 -13.55 -19.35 0.65
C GLN A 103 -14.25 -20.03 1.84
N GLY A 104 -15.58 -20.23 1.78
CA GLY A 104 -16.32 -20.97 2.81
C GLY A 104 -16.15 -22.49 2.76
N ARG A 105 -15.43 -23.03 1.76
CA ARG A 105 -15.24 -24.47 1.51
C ARG A 105 -13.78 -24.77 1.17
N LEU A 106 -12.85 -24.28 1.99
CA LEU A 106 -11.41 -24.40 1.71
C LEU A 106 -10.92 -25.84 1.61
N GLU A 107 -11.55 -26.81 2.28
CA GLU A 107 -11.21 -28.24 2.11
C GLU A 107 -11.40 -28.70 0.66
N TYR A 108 -12.57 -28.37 0.08
CA TYR A 108 -12.87 -28.65 -1.32
C TYR A 108 -11.94 -27.87 -2.27
N ALA A 109 -11.74 -26.58 -2.02
CA ALA A 109 -10.84 -25.75 -2.82
C ALA A 109 -9.40 -26.32 -2.83
N THR A 110 -8.94 -26.83 -1.68
CA THR A 110 -7.62 -27.44 -1.51
C THR A 110 -7.50 -28.75 -2.29
N ASP A 111 -8.56 -29.56 -2.33
CA ASP A 111 -8.59 -30.80 -3.12
C ASP A 111 -8.57 -30.52 -4.64
N VAL A 112 -9.32 -29.52 -5.09
CA VAL A 112 -9.27 -29.05 -6.49
C VAL A 112 -7.89 -28.50 -6.84
N LEU A 113 -7.33 -27.64 -5.98
CA LEU A 113 -6.01 -27.04 -6.19
C LEU A 113 -4.90 -28.10 -6.27
N LYS A 114 -4.94 -29.12 -5.40
CA LYS A 114 -4.00 -30.26 -5.47
C LYS A 114 -4.04 -30.94 -6.83
N GLN A 115 -5.23 -31.24 -7.34
CA GLN A 115 -5.36 -31.87 -8.66
C GLN A 115 -4.83 -30.97 -9.79
N LEU A 116 -5.16 -29.68 -9.78
CA LEU A 116 -4.67 -28.73 -10.79
C LEU A 116 -3.14 -28.60 -10.77
N LEU A 117 -2.52 -28.62 -9.58
CA LEU A 117 -1.07 -28.60 -9.44
C LEU A 117 -0.43 -29.91 -9.92
N SER A 118 -1.06 -31.06 -9.64
CA SER A 118 -0.63 -32.35 -10.19
C SER A 118 -0.65 -32.34 -11.73
N ASP A 119 -1.75 -31.87 -12.34
CA ASP A 119 -1.85 -31.73 -13.79
C ASP A 119 -0.75 -30.81 -14.36
N LEU A 120 -0.44 -29.71 -13.66
CA LEU A 120 0.60 -28.77 -14.06
C LEU A 120 2.00 -29.41 -14.00
N ILE A 121 2.29 -30.19 -12.96
CA ILE A 121 3.53 -30.96 -12.81
C ILE A 121 3.65 -31.97 -13.95
N GLU A 122 2.62 -32.79 -14.17
CA GLU A 122 2.60 -33.82 -15.22
C GLU A 122 2.84 -33.20 -16.60
N LYS A 123 2.09 -32.15 -16.94
CA LYS A 123 2.25 -31.43 -18.21
C LYS A 123 3.66 -30.83 -18.37
N ASN A 124 4.27 -30.34 -17.29
CA ASN A 124 5.64 -29.82 -17.35
C ASN A 124 6.67 -30.91 -17.65
N LEU A 125 6.52 -32.08 -17.00
CA LEU A 125 7.36 -33.25 -17.23
C LEU A 125 7.19 -33.83 -18.64
N GLU A 126 5.96 -33.92 -19.14
CA GLU A 126 5.65 -34.38 -20.50
C GLU A 126 6.29 -33.48 -21.57
N ASN A 127 6.25 -32.17 -21.36
CA ASN A 127 6.89 -31.19 -22.23
C ASN A 127 8.42 -31.18 -22.12
N LYS A 128 9.01 -32.03 -21.25
CA LYS A 128 10.44 -32.10 -20.95
C LYS A 128 11.03 -30.75 -20.54
N ASN A 129 10.22 -29.92 -19.90
CA ASN A 129 10.67 -28.65 -19.36
C ASN A 129 11.60 -28.90 -18.16
N HIS A 130 12.52 -27.97 -17.93
CA HIS A 130 13.46 -28.10 -16.83
C HIS A 130 12.70 -27.99 -15.48
N PRO A 131 12.75 -28.99 -14.57
CA PRO A 131 11.91 -29.01 -13.36
C PRO A 131 12.05 -27.80 -12.44
N LYS A 132 13.26 -27.22 -12.35
CA LYS A 132 13.49 -25.97 -11.57
C LYS A 132 12.81 -24.73 -12.15
N LEU A 133 12.20 -24.81 -13.33
CA LEU A 133 11.42 -23.73 -13.94
C LEU A 133 9.92 -23.84 -13.63
N LEU A 134 9.46 -24.98 -13.10
CA LEU A 134 8.08 -25.15 -12.65
C LEU A 134 7.79 -24.20 -11.48
N LEU A 135 6.61 -23.56 -11.46
CA LEU A 135 6.21 -22.56 -10.47
C LEU A 135 7.11 -21.31 -10.39
N ARG A 136 8.04 -21.12 -11.35
CA ARG A 136 8.94 -19.95 -11.36
C ARG A 136 8.21 -18.65 -11.70
N ARG A 137 7.10 -18.74 -12.44
CA ARG A 137 6.28 -17.60 -12.85
C ARG A 137 4.82 -17.99 -12.67
N THR A 138 3.98 -17.06 -12.24
CA THR A 138 2.54 -17.29 -12.09
C THR A 138 1.88 -17.21 -13.47
N GLU A 139 1.87 -18.32 -14.21
CA GLU A 139 1.40 -18.36 -15.61
C GLU A 139 0.13 -19.20 -15.79
N SER A 140 -0.33 -19.88 -14.75
CA SER A 140 -1.58 -20.65 -14.71
C SER A 140 -2.58 -20.17 -13.66
N VAL A 141 -3.84 -20.53 -13.86
CA VAL A 141 -4.91 -20.38 -12.87
C VAL A 141 -4.53 -21.11 -11.57
N ALA A 142 -3.96 -22.32 -11.68
CA ALA A 142 -3.54 -23.11 -10.54
C ALA A 142 -2.49 -22.39 -9.66
N GLU A 143 -1.48 -21.79 -10.28
CA GLU A 143 -0.43 -21.03 -9.58
C GLU A 143 -1.01 -19.81 -8.87
N LYS A 144 -1.92 -19.06 -9.51
CA LYS A 144 -2.58 -17.93 -8.83
C LYS A 144 -3.52 -18.40 -7.73
N MET A 145 -4.26 -19.49 -7.91
CA MET A 145 -5.08 -20.08 -6.86
C MET A 145 -4.22 -20.49 -5.65
N LEU A 146 -3.02 -21.02 -5.88
CA LEU A 146 -2.06 -21.33 -4.83
C LEU A 146 -1.61 -20.08 -4.05
N THR A 147 -1.31 -18.97 -4.74
CA THR A 147 -1.02 -17.68 -4.07
C THR A 147 -2.19 -17.23 -3.20
N ASN A 148 -3.41 -17.31 -3.71
CA ASN A 148 -4.62 -16.90 -2.98
C ASN A 148 -4.89 -17.82 -1.78
N TRP A 149 -4.65 -19.13 -1.93
CA TRP A 149 -4.75 -20.11 -0.85
C TRP A 149 -3.78 -19.80 0.29
N PHE A 150 -2.52 -19.49 -0.04
CA PHE A 150 -1.55 -19.03 0.96
C PHE A 150 -1.99 -17.74 1.63
N ALA A 151 -2.51 -16.77 0.88
CA ALA A 151 -3.00 -15.52 1.46
C ALA A 151 -4.08 -15.78 2.53
N PHE A 152 -5.05 -16.65 2.24
CA PHE A 152 -6.10 -16.99 3.20
C PHE A 152 -5.55 -17.66 4.47
N LEU A 153 -4.64 -18.63 4.32
CA LEU A 153 -4.18 -19.44 5.45
C LEU A 153 -3.06 -18.80 6.27
N LEU A 154 -2.23 -17.96 5.64
CA LEU A 154 -1.09 -17.32 6.30
C LEU A 154 -1.42 -15.97 6.92
N HIS A 155 -2.66 -15.46 6.81
CA HIS A 155 -3.04 -14.19 7.46
C HIS A 155 -2.82 -14.22 8.97
N LYS A 156 -3.15 -15.35 9.64
CA LYS A 156 -2.92 -15.50 11.08
C LYS A 156 -1.42 -15.46 11.42
N PHE A 157 -0.61 -16.20 10.66
CA PHE A 157 0.85 -16.18 10.80
C PHE A 157 1.44 -14.78 10.55
N LEU A 158 0.89 -14.03 9.58
CA LEU A 158 1.27 -12.65 9.36
C LEU A 158 0.95 -11.79 10.59
N LYS A 159 -0.23 -11.93 11.20
CA LYS A 159 -0.58 -11.16 12.40
C LYS A 159 0.23 -11.53 13.65
N GLU A 160 0.55 -12.81 13.81
CA GLU A 160 1.13 -13.34 15.06
C GLU A 160 2.65 -13.46 15.03
N CYS A 161 3.28 -13.46 13.84
CA CYS A 161 4.71 -13.74 13.72
C CYS A 161 5.43 -12.79 12.76
N ALA A 162 4.95 -12.66 11.52
CA ALA A 162 5.72 -11.99 10.47
C ALA A 162 5.39 -10.50 10.29
N GLY A 163 4.30 -10.02 10.86
CA GLY A 163 3.77 -8.67 10.63
C GLY A 163 4.56 -7.58 11.34
N GLU A 164 4.97 -7.84 12.58
CA GLU A 164 5.84 -6.94 13.34
C GLU A 164 7.19 -6.67 12.66
N PRO A 165 8.02 -7.68 12.32
CA PRO A 165 9.29 -7.43 11.66
C PRO A 165 9.12 -6.80 10.27
N LEU A 166 8.04 -7.14 9.55
CA LEU A 166 7.72 -6.52 8.26
C LEU A 166 7.38 -5.03 8.40
N PHE A 167 6.55 -4.68 9.37
CA PHE A 167 6.17 -3.29 9.63
C PHE A 167 7.36 -2.47 10.16
N MET A 168 8.18 -3.06 11.04
CA MET A 168 9.41 -2.45 11.52
C MET A 168 10.39 -2.15 10.38
N LEU A 169 10.54 -3.09 9.43
CA LEU A 169 11.37 -2.86 8.25
C LEU A 169 10.85 -1.70 7.40
N TYR A 170 9.53 -1.64 7.17
CA TYR A 170 8.91 -0.51 6.46
C TYR A 170 9.21 0.83 7.14
N CYS A 171 8.97 0.91 8.46
CA CYS A 171 9.21 2.14 9.20
C CYS A 171 10.69 2.54 9.21
N ALA A 172 11.60 1.58 9.37
CA ALA A 172 13.05 1.83 9.33
C ALA A 172 13.49 2.37 7.97
N ILE A 173 12.98 1.80 6.86
CA ILE A 173 13.26 2.31 5.51
C ILE A 173 12.72 3.73 5.37
N LYS A 174 11.45 3.97 5.74
CA LYS A 174 10.81 5.29 5.63
C LYS A 174 11.59 6.36 6.41
N GLN A 175 11.87 6.12 7.68
CA GLN A 175 12.63 7.03 8.53
C GLN A 175 14.04 7.29 7.96
N GLN A 176 14.72 6.25 7.47
CA GLN A 176 16.04 6.41 6.89
C GLN A 176 16.02 7.23 5.59
N MET A 177 14.99 7.09 4.75
CA MET A 177 14.84 7.92 3.55
C MET A 177 14.65 9.39 3.93
N GLU A 178 13.77 9.66 4.90
CA GLU A 178 13.36 11.01 5.29
C GLU A 178 14.43 11.83 6.04
N LYS A 179 15.53 11.18 6.46
CA LYS A 179 16.72 11.85 7.02
C LYS A 179 17.49 12.67 5.98
N GLY A 180 17.28 12.40 4.70
CA GLY A 180 17.95 13.09 3.59
C GLY A 180 16.96 13.66 2.60
N PRO A 181 17.41 14.52 1.67
CA PRO A 181 16.56 15.08 0.63
C PRO A 181 15.91 13.98 -0.21
N ILE A 182 14.62 14.18 -0.52
CA ILE A 182 13.83 13.39 -1.44
C ILE A 182 13.28 14.36 -2.48
N ASP A 183 13.57 14.13 -3.76
CA ASP A 183 13.02 14.93 -4.85
C ASP A 183 11.55 14.56 -5.07
N ALA A 184 10.65 15.53 -4.89
CA ALA A 184 9.21 15.32 -4.97
C ALA A 184 8.70 15.00 -6.38
N ILE A 185 9.48 15.30 -7.43
CA ILE A 185 9.10 15.08 -8.82
C ILE A 185 9.65 13.73 -9.33
N THR A 186 10.93 13.45 -9.10
CA THR A 186 11.60 12.24 -9.62
C THR A 186 11.50 11.05 -8.67
N GLY A 187 11.23 11.29 -7.39
CA GLY A 187 11.26 10.30 -6.32
C GLY A 187 12.67 9.79 -5.99
N GLU A 188 13.71 10.49 -6.45
CA GLU A 188 15.09 10.17 -6.06
C GLU A 188 15.33 10.61 -4.61
N ALA A 189 16.13 9.85 -3.87
CA ALA A 189 16.44 10.13 -2.47
C ALA A 189 17.94 10.01 -2.18
N ARG A 190 18.44 10.82 -1.25
CA ARG A 190 19.85 10.80 -0.83
C ARG A 190 20.29 9.46 -0.24
N TYR A 191 19.38 8.78 0.46
CA TYR A 191 19.62 7.52 1.15
C TYR A 191 18.95 6.31 0.47
N SER A 192 18.53 6.45 -0.79
CA SER A 192 17.88 5.37 -1.54
C SER A 192 18.66 4.04 -1.47
N LEU A 193 17.92 2.95 -1.26
CA LEU A 193 18.44 1.58 -1.38
C LEU A 193 18.56 1.12 -2.85
N SER A 194 17.96 1.86 -3.79
CA SER A 194 18.05 1.63 -5.23
C SER A 194 19.04 2.61 -5.85
N GLU A 195 20.01 2.09 -6.61
CA GLU A 195 20.99 2.89 -7.34
C GLU A 195 20.34 3.84 -8.35
N ASP A 196 19.27 3.39 -9.02
CA ASP A 196 18.52 4.16 -10.02
C ASP A 196 17.73 5.33 -9.40
N LYS A 197 17.52 5.29 -8.09
CA LYS A 197 16.81 6.33 -7.33
C LYS A 197 17.72 7.13 -6.39
N LEU A 198 19.04 7.02 -6.58
CA LEU A 198 20.00 7.72 -5.76
C LEU A 198 20.26 9.14 -6.28
N ILE A 199 20.05 10.14 -5.43
CA ILE A 199 20.50 11.51 -5.73
C ILE A 199 22.04 11.52 -5.75
N ARG A 200 22.62 11.79 -6.93
CA ARG A 200 24.07 11.89 -7.12
C ARG A 200 24.61 13.33 -6.95
N GLN A 201 23.71 14.31 -6.97
CA GLN A 201 24.06 15.71 -6.81
C GLN A 201 24.36 16.04 -5.34
N GLN A 202 25.29 16.97 -5.12
CA GLN A 202 25.53 17.51 -3.78
C GLN A 202 24.43 18.54 -3.47
N ILE A 203 23.55 18.20 -2.54
CA ILE A 203 22.48 19.08 -2.06
C ILE A 203 22.80 19.49 -0.63
N GLU A 204 22.93 20.80 -0.40
CA GLU A 204 23.03 21.34 0.95
C GLU A 204 21.65 21.43 1.60
N TYR A 205 21.51 20.85 2.79
CA TYR A 205 20.27 20.87 3.55
C TYR A 205 20.55 20.97 5.06
N LYS A 206 19.55 21.40 5.81
CA LYS A 206 19.57 21.50 7.27
C LYS A 206 18.32 20.86 7.84
N THR A 207 18.48 20.08 8.90
CA THR A 207 17.36 19.59 9.70
C THR A 207 16.76 20.75 10.51
N LEU A 208 15.44 20.87 10.46
CA LEU A 208 14.65 21.80 11.25
C LEU A 208 13.73 21.00 12.19
N ILE A 209 13.40 21.57 13.34
CA ILE A 209 12.37 21.06 14.23
C ILE A 209 11.22 22.07 14.23
N LEU A 210 10.03 21.60 13.86
CA LEU A 210 8.79 22.36 13.81
C LEU A 210 7.91 21.93 14.98
N ASN A 211 7.28 22.89 15.68
CA ASN A 211 6.45 22.58 16.84
C ASN A 211 4.97 22.59 16.47
N CYS A 212 4.47 21.47 15.98
CA CYS A 212 3.17 21.41 15.32
C CYS A 212 2.01 21.35 16.32
N VAL A 213 0.96 22.15 16.08
CA VAL A 213 -0.27 22.10 16.86
C VAL A 213 -1.16 20.98 16.33
N ASN A 214 -1.87 20.26 17.22
CA ASN A 214 -2.79 19.21 16.80
C ASN A 214 -4.06 19.81 16.16
N PRO A 215 -4.39 19.49 14.89
CA PRO A 215 -5.66 19.87 14.23
C PRO A 215 -6.90 19.67 15.08
N ASP A 216 -6.98 18.53 15.77
CA ASP A 216 -8.19 18.11 16.45
C ASP A 216 -8.32 18.77 17.84
N ASN A 217 -7.23 19.35 18.36
CA ASN A 217 -7.21 19.98 19.68
C ASN A 217 -6.04 20.98 19.81
N GLU A 218 -6.31 22.24 19.51
CA GLU A 218 -5.33 23.34 19.62
C GLU A 218 -4.73 23.52 21.03
N ASN A 219 -5.44 23.07 22.08
CA ASN A 219 -4.95 23.17 23.46
C ASN A 219 -3.99 22.04 23.86
N SER A 220 -3.77 21.06 22.98
CA SER A 220 -2.82 19.99 23.23
C SER A 220 -1.36 20.48 23.13
N PRO A 221 -0.41 19.84 23.84
CA PRO A 221 1.00 20.19 23.71
C PRO A 221 1.48 20.10 22.25
N GLU A 222 2.30 21.06 21.85
CA GLU A 222 2.93 21.05 20.53
C GLU A 222 3.75 19.78 20.30
N ILE A 223 3.66 19.25 19.10
CA ILE A 223 4.32 18.02 18.67
C ILE A 223 5.56 18.41 17.86
N PRO A 224 6.78 18.13 18.35
CA PRO A 224 8.00 18.43 17.61
C PRO A 224 8.15 17.47 16.43
N VAL A 225 8.29 18.02 15.22
CA VAL A 225 8.46 17.27 13.96
C VAL A 225 9.78 17.64 13.32
N LYS A 226 10.63 16.64 13.05
CA LYS A 226 11.89 16.80 12.33
C LYS A 226 11.61 16.82 10.83
N VAL A 227 12.06 17.88 10.16
CA VAL A 227 11.94 18.06 8.70
C VAL A 227 13.27 18.59 8.14
N LEU A 228 13.39 18.68 6.82
CA LEU A 228 14.53 19.30 6.15
C LEU A 228 14.08 20.63 5.55
N ASN A 229 14.94 21.64 5.58
CA ASN A 229 14.65 22.92 4.95
C ASN A 229 14.43 22.82 3.42
N CYS A 230 14.91 21.75 2.79
CA CYS A 230 14.70 21.46 1.38
C CYS A 230 13.43 20.66 1.08
N ASP A 231 12.69 20.20 2.10
CA ASP A 231 11.41 19.51 1.88
C ASP A 231 10.42 20.47 1.22
N THR A 232 9.64 19.96 0.26
CA THR A 232 8.48 20.68 -0.28
C THR A 232 7.39 20.82 0.78
N ILE A 233 6.44 21.72 0.56
CA ILE A 233 5.36 21.93 1.52
C ILE A 233 4.50 20.68 1.68
N THR A 234 4.24 19.93 0.61
CA THR A 234 3.54 18.63 0.72
C THR A 234 4.34 17.61 1.53
N GLN A 235 5.65 17.47 1.31
CA GLN A 235 6.49 16.57 2.12
C GLN A 235 6.49 16.94 3.60
N VAL A 236 6.49 18.25 3.92
CA VAL A 236 6.37 18.73 5.30
C VAL A 236 5.02 18.35 5.89
N LYS A 237 3.92 18.57 5.16
CA LYS A 237 2.56 18.17 5.59
C LYS A 237 2.49 16.66 5.88
N GLU A 238 3.07 15.82 5.04
CA GLU A 238 3.11 14.38 5.24
C GLU A 238 3.86 14.00 6.53
N LYS A 239 5.06 14.56 6.77
CA LYS A 239 5.83 14.33 8.00
C LYS A 239 5.09 14.78 9.26
N ILE A 240 4.34 15.89 9.16
CA ILE A 240 3.50 16.39 10.27
C ILE A 240 2.33 15.45 10.52
N LEU A 241 1.63 15.02 9.48
CA LEU A 241 0.51 14.08 9.59
C LEU A 241 0.98 12.75 10.19
N ASP A 242 2.17 12.26 9.84
CA ASP A 242 2.75 11.06 10.45
C ASP A 242 2.99 11.22 11.95
N ALA A 243 3.47 12.37 12.40
CA ALA A 243 3.74 12.63 13.81
C ALA A 243 2.45 12.85 14.62
N VAL A 244 1.54 13.68 14.10
CA VAL A 244 0.25 14.01 14.73
C VAL A 244 -0.64 12.78 14.82
N TYR A 245 -0.77 12.04 13.72
CA TYR A 245 -1.67 10.89 13.59
C TYR A 245 -0.94 9.55 13.70
N LYS A 246 0.17 9.50 14.45
CA LYS A 246 1.02 8.29 14.55
C LYS A 246 0.27 7.02 14.97
N ASN A 247 -0.79 7.15 15.78
CA ASN A 247 -1.61 6.05 16.27
C ASN A 247 -2.88 5.78 15.43
N VAL A 248 -3.07 6.52 14.33
CA VAL A 248 -4.25 6.39 13.46
C VAL A 248 -3.84 5.66 12.18
N PRO A 249 -4.59 4.65 11.70
CA PRO A 249 -4.30 4.01 10.42
C PRO A 249 -4.31 5.02 9.27
N TYR A 250 -3.39 4.88 8.31
CA TYR A 250 -3.23 5.83 7.20
C TYR A 250 -4.54 6.16 6.46
N SER A 251 -5.42 5.17 6.23
CA SER A 251 -6.70 5.37 5.53
C SER A 251 -7.73 6.22 6.28
N GLN A 252 -7.51 6.48 7.57
CA GLN A 252 -8.38 7.33 8.41
C GLN A 252 -7.76 8.72 8.65
N ARG A 253 -6.54 8.95 8.16
CA ARG A 253 -5.87 10.25 8.31
C ARG A 253 -6.36 11.22 7.22
N PRO A 254 -6.38 12.53 7.50
CA PRO A 254 -6.47 13.53 6.45
C PRO A 254 -5.33 13.37 5.44
N ARG A 255 -5.58 13.69 4.16
CA ARG A 255 -4.51 13.68 3.15
C ARG A 255 -3.84 15.05 3.11
N ALA A 256 -2.55 15.09 2.82
CA ALA A 256 -1.80 16.34 2.74
C ALA A 256 -2.42 17.35 1.74
N VAL A 257 -3.00 16.87 0.65
CA VAL A 257 -3.69 17.71 -0.36
C VAL A 257 -4.95 18.40 0.18
N ASP A 258 -5.61 17.80 1.17
CA ASP A 258 -6.84 18.34 1.76
C ASP A 258 -6.54 19.29 2.95
N MET A 259 -5.26 19.59 3.19
CA MET A 259 -4.78 20.33 4.36
C MET A 259 -3.92 21.52 3.95
N ASP A 260 -4.11 22.66 4.60
CA ASP A 260 -3.26 23.85 4.47
C ASP A 260 -2.17 23.87 5.55
N LEU A 261 -0.96 24.30 5.18
CA LEU A 261 0.16 24.45 6.12
C LEU A 261 0.27 25.90 6.56
N GLU A 262 -0.33 26.25 7.69
CA GLU A 262 -0.19 27.61 8.24
C GLU A 262 1.15 27.78 8.98
N TRP A 263 1.87 28.85 8.66
CA TRP A 263 3.04 29.35 9.37
C TRP A 263 2.69 30.53 10.26
N ARG A 264 2.76 30.33 11.57
CA ARG A 264 2.66 31.40 12.57
C ARG A 264 4.00 31.99 12.95
N GLN A 265 4.17 33.28 12.65
CA GLN A 265 5.30 34.08 13.10
C GLN A 265 4.85 35.01 14.24
N GLY A 266 5.04 34.57 15.47
CA GLY A 266 4.55 35.29 16.66
C GLY A 266 3.03 35.24 16.80
N ARG A 267 2.45 36.21 17.51
CA ARG A 267 1.01 36.19 17.86
C ARG A 267 0.06 36.69 16.77
N ILE A 268 0.57 37.34 15.72
CA ILE A 268 -0.26 38.13 14.79
C ILE A 268 -0.10 37.69 13.32
N ALA A 269 1.11 37.29 12.89
CA ALA A 269 1.33 36.96 11.49
C ALA A 269 1.10 35.46 11.24
N ARG A 270 0.19 35.17 10.30
CA ARG A 270 -0.15 33.84 9.80
C ARG A 270 0.04 33.84 8.29
N VAL A 271 0.74 32.84 7.76
CA VAL A 271 0.99 32.70 6.33
C VAL A 271 0.72 31.26 5.92
N VAL A 272 -0.18 31.05 4.97
CA VAL A 272 -0.40 29.71 4.41
C VAL A 272 0.72 29.40 3.42
N LEU A 273 1.42 28.30 3.63
CA LEU A 273 2.47 27.82 2.75
C LEU A 273 1.89 26.79 1.78
N GLN A 274 2.29 26.89 0.51
CA GLN A 274 1.86 25.97 -0.55
C GLN A 274 3.04 25.59 -1.44
N ASP A 275 2.95 24.43 -2.11
CA ASP A 275 3.97 23.96 -3.07
C ASP A 275 4.09 24.92 -4.26
N GLU A 276 2.99 25.56 -4.66
CA GLU A 276 2.94 26.61 -5.66
C GLU A 276 2.06 27.76 -5.17
N ASP A 277 2.57 28.98 -5.27
CA ASP A 277 1.86 30.22 -4.94
C ASP A 277 2.40 31.39 -5.78
N ILE A 278 1.96 32.62 -5.48
CA ILE A 278 2.42 33.83 -6.18
C ILE A 278 3.92 34.12 -6.00
N THR A 279 4.57 33.50 -5.01
CA THR A 279 5.98 33.69 -4.72
C THR A 279 6.86 32.65 -5.40
N THR A 280 6.27 31.63 -6.03
CA THR A 280 6.99 30.53 -6.68
C THR A 280 7.98 31.02 -7.72
N LYS A 281 9.21 30.49 -7.64
CA LYS A 281 10.29 30.84 -8.57
C LYS A 281 10.08 30.18 -9.92
N ILE A 282 10.06 31.02 -10.96
CA ILE A 282 9.99 30.61 -12.35
C ILE A 282 11.26 31.10 -13.05
N GLU A 283 12.01 30.18 -13.64
CA GLU A 283 13.25 30.44 -14.37
C GLU A 283 13.12 29.88 -15.79
N GLY A 284 12.73 30.74 -16.74
CA GLY A 284 12.37 30.32 -18.10
C GLY A 284 11.12 29.44 -18.07
N ASP A 285 11.22 28.24 -18.65
CA ASP A 285 10.14 27.25 -18.69
C ASP A 285 10.09 26.37 -17.42
N TRP A 286 11.01 26.58 -16.47
CA TRP A 286 11.09 25.79 -15.25
C TRP A 286 10.37 26.48 -14.10
N LYS A 287 9.53 25.71 -13.41
CA LYS A 287 8.92 26.09 -12.13
C LYS A 287 9.49 25.22 -11.02
N ARG A 288 9.96 25.84 -9.94
CA ARG A 288 10.50 25.14 -8.78
C ARG A 288 9.47 25.09 -7.67
N LEU A 289 9.14 23.89 -7.18
CA LEU A 289 8.27 23.74 -6.01
C LEU A 289 8.83 24.49 -4.80
N ASN A 290 7.94 25.15 -4.07
CA ASN A 290 8.28 25.89 -2.87
C ASN A 290 8.68 24.92 -1.75
N THR A 291 9.71 25.29 -0.99
CA THR A 291 10.24 24.53 0.14
C THR A 291 10.25 25.38 1.40
N LEU A 292 10.55 24.82 2.56
CA LEU A 292 10.73 25.62 3.78
C LEU A 292 11.84 26.67 3.64
N MET A 293 12.89 26.36 2.87
CA MET A 293 13.97 27.29 2.55
C MET A 293 13.48 28.46 1.68
N HIS A 294 12.54 28.22 0.76
CA HIS A 294 11.93 29.29 -0.06
C HIS A 294 11.25 30.35 0.81
N TYR A 295 10.46 29.92 1.79
CA TYR A 295 9.80 30.80 2.76
C TYR A 295 10.69 31.25 3.93
N GLN A 296 11.96 30.83 3.94
CA GLN A 296 12.94 31.15 4.99
C GLN A 296 12.49 30.72 6.41
N VAL A 297 11.76 29.62 6.51
CA VAL A 297 11.30 29.07 7.80
C VAL A 297 12.52 28.68 8.64
N ARG A 298 12.51 29.09 9.92
CA ARG A 298 13.57 28.80 10.91
C ARG A 298 13.07 27.80 11.94
N ALA A 299 14.00 27.12 12.62
CA ALA A 299 13.66 26.18 13.69
C ALA A 299 12.85 26.88 14.81
N GLY A 300 11.79 26.21 15.29
CA GLY A 300 10.99 26.66 16.44
C GLY A 300 9.84 27.63 16.16
N ALA A 301 9.46 27.88 14.90
CA ALA A 301 8.32 28.75 14.57
C ALA A 301 7.43 28.09 13.51
N LEU A 302 6.42 27.33 13.91
CA LEU A 302 5.28 26.91 13.09
C LEU A 302 4.19 26.48 14.06
N HIS A 303 3.06 27.20 14.10
CA HIS A 303 1.84 26.73 14.75
C HIS A 303 0.80 26.52 13.64
N HIS A 304 -0.01 25.47 13.71
CA HIS A 304 -1.06 25.19 12.72
C HIS A 304 -2.42 25.55 13.27
N ASP A 305 -3.27 26.16 12.45
CA ASP A 305 -4.72 26.33 12.66
C ASP A 305 -5.33 25.98 11.29
N PHE A 306 -6.51 25.39 11.33
CA PHE A 306 -7.38 25.16 10.17
C PHE A 306 -8.43 26.26 10.11
#